data_AF-A0A351D275-F1
#
_entry.id   AF-A0A351D275-F1
#
_cell.length_a   1.000
_cell.length_b   1.000
_cell.length_c   1.000
_cell.angle_alpha   90.00
_cell.angle_beta   90.00
_cell.angle_gamma   90.00
#
_symmetry.space_group_name_H-M   'P 1'
#
loop_
_entity.id
_entity.type
_entity.pdbx_description
1 polymer ?
#
loop_
_entity_poly.entity_id
_entity_poly.type
_entity_poly.pdbx_seq_one_letter_code
_entity_poly.pdbx_strand_id
1 'polypeptide(L)'
;MAGVFDQFPDLKIVLGHMGEGLPFWMHRLDTIGGLPTTAATIKRKPSEYIRDNFIMTTSGMSWDPALKFTIEVLGADKVMFAVDYPFGSYERDTKWLNAADISHADKALVYGGNAERVFKIKS
;
A
#
# COMPACT_ATOMS: atom_id res chain seq x y z
N MET A 1 -1.07 19.43 -3.64
CA MET A 1 -1.44 18.50 -2.55
C MET A 1 -2.10 19.32 -1.46
N ALA A 2 -3.24 18.89 -0.91
CA ALA A 2 -4.11 19.75 -0.11
C ALA A 2 -3.85 19.75 1.43
N GLY A 3 -2.85 19.02 1.92
CA GLY A 3 -2.52 19.01 3.36
C GLY A 3 -3.50 18.24 4.26
N VAL A 4 -4.30 17.32 3.71
CA VAL A 4 -5.28 16.52 4.49
C VAL A 4 -4.62 15.79 5.66
N PHE A 5 -3.47 15.15 5.43
CA PHE A 5 -2.75 14.42 6.48
C PHE A 5 -1.99 15.34 7.46
N ASP A 6 -1.82 16.63 7.14
CA ASP A 6 -1.35 17.60 8.14
C ASP A 6 -2.45 18.00 9.11
N GLN A 7 -3.71 17.97 8.67
CA GLN A 7 -4.88 18.24 9.50
C GLN A 7 -5.31 16.98 10.28
N PHE A 8 -5.19 15.81 9.66
CA PHE A 8 -5.59 14.51 10.22
C PHE A 8 -4.43 13.50 10.14
N PRO A 9 -3.39 13.64 11.00
CA PRO A 9 -2.18 12.82 10.92
C PRO A 9 -2.43 11.33 11.14
N ASP A 10 -3.47 10.98 11.91
CA ASP A 10 -3.80 9.58 12.21
C ASP A 10 -4.71 8.92 11.16
N LEU A 11 -5.22 9.68 10.18
CA LEU A 11 -6.08 9.15 9.13
C LEU A 11 -5.34 8.05 8.36
N LYS A 12 -5.96 6.88 8.25
CA LYS A 12 -5.49 5.77 7.42
C LYS A 12 -6.37 5.62 6.20
N ILE A 13 -5.76 5.51 5.03
CA ILE A 13 -6.42 5.27 3.75
C ILE A 13 -5.95 3.93 3.22
N VAL A 14 -6.90 3.10 2.80
CA VAL A 14 -6.61 1.83 2.13
C VAL A 14 -6.83 2.02 0.63
N LEU A 15 -5.84 1.63 -0.19
CA LEU A 15 -5.90 1.71 -1.64
C LEU A 15 -5.84 0.32 -2.30
N GLY A 16 -6.64 0.15 -3.35
CA GLY A 16 -6.67 -1.02 -4.21
C GLY A 16 -5.40 -1.18 -5.05
N HIS A 17 -5.37 -2.25 -5.86
CA HIS A 17 -4.55 -2.34 -7.07
C HIS A 17 -3.07 -2.04 -6.86
N MET A 18 -2.50 -2.62 -5.79
CA MET A 18 -1.13 -2.41 -5.35
C MET A 18 -0.77 -0.93 -5.11
N GLY A 19 -1.75 -0.16 -4.64
CA GLY A 19 -1.60 1.25 -4.31
C GLY A 19 -1.75 2.19 -5.50
N GLU A 20 -2.41 1.79 -6.60
CA GLU A 20 -2.70 2.64 -7.77
C GLU A 20 -1.45 3.30 -8.39
N GLY A 21 -0.30 2.60 -8.34
CA GLY A 21 0.99 3.11 -8.81
C GLY A 21 1.63 4.15 -7.88
N LEU A 22 1.00 4.50 -6.76
CA LEU A 22 1.54 5.45 -5.79
C LEU A 22 2.90 5.02 -5.23
N PRO A 23 3.15 3.73 -4.89
CA PRO A 23 4.48 3.29 -4.46
C PRO A 23 5.56 3.55 -5.52
N PHE A 24 5.23 3.35 -6.80
CA PHE A 24 6.15 3.55 -7.92
C PHE A 24 6.53 5.03 -8.10
N TRP A 25 5.57 5.94 -7.92
CA TRP A 25 5.78 7.36 -8.14
C TRP A 25 6.43 8.10 -6.95
N MET A 26 6.60 7.47 -5.79
CA MET A 26 7.10 8.12 -4.56
C MET A 26 8.35 8.97 -4.77
N HIS A 27 9.36 8.44 -5.46
CA HIS A 27 10.62 9.16 -5.70
C HIS A 27 10.42 10.43 -6.52
N ARG A 28 9.57 10.34 -7.57
CA ARG A 28 9.23 11.50 -8.40
C ARG A 28 8.40 12.51 -7.60
N LEU A 29 7.44 12.05 -6.82
CA LEU A 29 6.57 12.90 -6.00
C LEU A 29 7.38 13.71 -4.98
N ASP A 30 8.36 13.09 -4.33
CA ASP A 30 9.28 13.80 -3.42
C ASP A 30 10.07 14.89 -4.16
N THR A 31 10.59 14.56 -5.35
CA THR A 31 11.37 15.50 -6.15
C THR A 31 10.53 16.70 -6.61
N ILE A 32 9.34 16.46 -7.14
CA ILE A 32 8.49 17.55 -7.65
C ILE A 32 7.80 18.33 -6.53
N GLY A 33 7.46 17.67 -5.41
CA GLY A 33 6.80 18.29 -4.26
C GLY A 33 7.68 19.30 -3.52
N GLY A 34 9.01 19.21 -3.68
CA GLY A 34 9.96 20.19 -3.16
C GLY A 34 10.22 21.39 -4.09
N LEU A 35 9.63 21.42 -5.29
CA LEU A 35 9.87 22.52 -6.23
C LEU A 35 9.09 23.78 -5.80
N PRO A 36 9.71 24.98 -5.80
CA PRO A 36 9.08 26.24 -5.38
C PRO A 36 7.84 26.63 -6.20
N THR A 37 7.72 26.10 -7.42
CA THR A 37 6.59 26.36 -8.33
C THR A 37 5.38 25.47 -8.03
N THR A 38 5.58 24.39 -7.30
CA THR A 38 4.45 23.63 -6.77
C THR A 38 3.97 24.37 -5.52
N ALA A 39 2.71 24.81 -5.52
CA ALA A 39 2.06 25.36 -4.33
C ALA A 39 1.83 24.25 -3.28
N ALA A 40 2.86 23.47 -2.96
CA ALA A 40 2.80 22.35 -2.05
C ALA A 40 2.67 22.91 -0.63
N THR A 41 1.44 22.98 -0.14
CA THR A 41 1.08 23.45 1.21
C THR A 41 1.26 22.37 2.28
N ILE A 42 2.11 21.36 2.02
CA ILE A 42 2.27 20.19 2.89
C ILE A 42 3.56 20.29 3.70
N LYS A 43 3.53 19.80 4.95
CA LYS A 43 4.65 19.95 5.90
C LYS A 43 5.78 18.92 5.72
N ARG A 44 5.51 17.80 5.06
CA ARG A 44 6.42 16.65 4.92
C ARG A 44 6.56 16.25 3.45
N LYS A 45 7.49 15.35 3.14
CA LYS A 45 7.59 14.79 1.78
C LYS A 45 6.37 13.91 1.47
N PRO A 46 5.90 13.87 0.21
CA PRO A 46 4.84 12.96 -0.21
C PRO A 46 5.06 11.50 0.21
N SER A 47 6.28 10.98 0.07
CA SER A 47 6.60 9.59 0.44
C SER A 47 6.48 9.33 1.95
N GLU A 48 6.59 10.35 2.79
CA GLU A 48 6.38 10.22 4.23
C GLU A 48 4.89 10.02 4.56
N TYR A 49 4.00 10.82 3.94
CA TYR A 49 2.57 10.60 4.08
C TYR A 49 2.14 9.25 3.50
N ILE A 50 2.75 8.82 2.39
CA ILE A 50 2.45 7.51 1.80
C ILE A 50 2.78 6.38 2.78
N ARG A 51 3.95 6.40 3.42
CA ARG A 51 4.34 5.39 4.41
C ARG A 51 3.48 5.41 5.68
N ASP A 52 3.11 6.60 6.15
CA ASP A 52 2.41 6.73 7.41
C ASP A 52 0.91 6.51 7.28
N ASN A 53 0.30 7.04 6.21
CA ASN A 53 -1.15 7.16 6.10
C ASN A 53 -1.79 6.13 5.16
N PHE A 54 -1.03 5.47 4.28
CA PHE A 54 -1.59 4.55 3.30
C PHE A 54 -1.25 3.09 3.58
N ILE A 55 -2.21 2.22 3.27
CA ILE A 55 -2.06 0.77 3.24
C ILE A 55 -2.56 0.30 1.87
N MET A 56 -1.80 -0.58 1.23
CA MET A 56 -2.07 -1.08 -0.12
C MET A 56 -2.77 -2.42 -0.04
N THR A 57 -3.60 -2.73 -1.03
CA THR A 57 -4.15 -4.08 -1.22
C THR A 57 -3.76 -4.66 -2.56
N THR A 58 -3.70 -5.99 -2.66
CA THR A 58 -3.31 -6.69 -3.89
C THR A 58 -4.43 -6.80 -4.93
N SER A 59 -5.58 -6.16 -4.72
CA SER A 59 -6.80 -6.36 -5.53
C SER A 59 -6.51 -6.23 -7.03
N GLY A 60 -6.85 -7.25 -7.82
CA GLY A 60 -6.60 -7.26 -9.27
C GLY A 60 -5.12 -7.27 -9.72
N MET A 61 -4.15 -7.31 -8.79
CA MET A 61 -2.72 -7.15 -9.04
C MET A 61 -1.88 -8.32 -8.51
N SER A 62 -2.31 -9.55 -8.82
CA SER A 62 -1.60 -10.80 -8.53
C SER A 62 -0.33 -10.94 -9.38
N TRP A 63 0.67 -10.10 -9.11
CA TRP A 63 1.91 -9.98 -9.88
C TRP A 63 3.13 -9.80 -8.96
N ASP A 64 4.00 -10.80 -8.93
CA ASP A 64 5.15 -10.86 -8.01
C ASP A 64 6.07 -9.63 -8.03
N PRO A 65 6.47 -9.07 -9.18
CA PRO A 65 7.32 -7.89 -9.20
C PRO A 65 6.69 -6.68 -8.49
N ALA A 66 5.38 -6.46 -8.65
CA ALA A 66 4.71 -5.36 -7.97
C ALA A 66 4.56 -5.61 -6.46
N LEU A 67 4.28 -6.85 -6.05
CA LEU A 67 4.25 -7.21 -4.63
C LEU A 67 5.62 -7.00 -3.98
N LYS A 68 6.68 -7.56 -4.58
CA LYS A 68 8.05 -7.47 -4.07
C LYS A 68 8.53 -6.02 -4.00
N PHE A 69 8.32 -5.25 -5.07
CA PHE A 69 8.66 -3.82 -5.09
C PHE A 69 7.91 -3.04 -3.99
N THR A 70 6.61 -3.29 -3.83
CA THR A 70 5.80 -2.56 -2.83
C THR A 70 6.26 -2.90 -1.41
N ILE A 71 6.55 -4.17 -1.13
CA ILE A 71 7.13 -4.60 0.16
C ILE A 71 8.50 -3.97 0.37
N GLU A 72 9.36 -3.92 -0.65
CA GLU A 72 10.69 -3.31 -0.55
C GLU A 72 10.63 -1.82 -0.17
N VAL A 73 9.72 -1.07 -0.78
CA VAL A 73 9.69 0.40 -0.61
C VAL A 73 8.80 0.89 0.54
N LEU A 74 7.82 0.09 0.99
CA LEU A 74 6.88 0.45 2.07
C LEU A 74 6.95 -0.45 3.30
N GLY A 75 7.44 -1.68 3.17
CA GLY A 75 7.35 -2.72 4.20
C GLY A 75 6.12 -3.62 4.03
N ALA A 76 6.24 -4.88 4.45
CA ALA A 76 5.15 -5.86 4.38
C ALA A 76 3.96 -5.50 5.28
N ASP A 77 4.15 -4.69 6.33
CA ASP A 77 3.07 -4.20 7.21
C ASP A 77 2.12 -3.20 6.51
N LYS A 78 2.48 -2.76 5.29
CA LYS A 78 1.68 -1.84 4.46
C LYS A 78 0.93 -2.52 3.32
N VAL A 79 0.96 -3.85 3.23
CA VAL A 79 0.31 -4.59 2.14
C VAL A 79 -0.70 -5.60 2.70
N MET A 80 -1.91 -5.63 2.14
CA MET A 80 -2.98 -6.56 2.49
C MET A 80 -3.42 -7.35 1.26
N PHE A 81 -3.75 -8.62 1.44
CA PHE A 81 -4.34 -9.42 0.40
C PHE A 81 -5.77 -8.96 0.10
N ALA A 82 -6.11 -8.88 -1.18
CA ALA A 82 -7.48 -8.68 -1.65
C ALA A 82 -7.67 -9.33 -3.02
N VAL A 83 -8.89 -9.79 -3.28
CA VAL A 83 -9.25 -10.54 -4.50
C VAL A 83 -9.88 -9.67 -5.58
N ASP A 84 -10.63 -8.62 -5.19
CA ASP A 84 -11.50 -7.85 -6.10
C ASP A 84 -12.69 -8.64 -6.67
N TYR A 85 -13.27 -9.54 -5.87
CA TYR A 85 -14.44 -10.31 -6.30
C TYR A 85 -15.66 -9.37 -6.55
N PRO A 86 -16.45 -9.57 -7.63
CA PRO A 86 -16.45 -10.69 -8.58
C PRO A 86 -15.58 -10.51 -9.83
N PHE A 87 -14.80 -9.42 -9.92
CA PHE A 87 -13.94 -9.14 -11.07
C PHE A 87 -12.65 -9.98 -11.04
N GLY A 88 -12.14 -10.26 -9.83
CA GLY A 88 -11.02 -11.17 -9.59
C GLY A 88 -11.44 -12.60 -9.23
N SER A 89 -10.44 -13.48 -9.07
CA SER A 89 -10.63 -14.92 -8.83
C SER A 89 -9.93 -15.32 -7.55
N TYR A 90 -10.72 -15.67 -6.53
CA TYR A 90 -10.18 -16.08 -5.23
C TYR A 90 -9.24 -17.30 -5.38
N GLU A 91 -9.52 -18.23 -6.29
CA GLU A 91 -8.66 -19.40 -6.52
C GLU A 91 -7.31 -18.99 -7.10
N ARG A 92 -7.30 -18.18 -8.16
CA ARG A 92 -6.07 -17.68 -8.78
C ARG A 92 -5.25 -16.86 -7.80
N ASP A 93 -5.90 -15.93 -7.11
CA ASP A 93 -5.21 -14.92 -6.31
C ASP A 93 -4.68 -15.50 -4.98
N THR A 94 -5.39 -16.46 -4.37
CA THR A 94 -4.85 -17.22 -3.23
C THR A 94 -3.73 -18.17 -3.65
N LYS A 95 -3.87 -18.87 -4.78
CA LYS A 95 -2.78 -19.72 -5.32
C LYS A 95 -1.53 -18.91 -5.59
N TRP A 96 -1.68 -17.71 -6.15
CA TRP A 96 -0.60 -16.76 -6.36
C TRP A 96 0.09 -16.38 -5.04
N LEU A 97 -0.64 -15.86 -4.05
CA LEU A 97 -0.03 -15.43 -2.80
C LEU A 97 0.59 -16.60 -2.00
N ASN A 98 0.02 -17.80 -2.10
CA ASN A 98 0.62 -19.02 -1.56
C ASN A 98 2.00 -19.31 -2.17
N ALA A 99 2.13 -19.16 -3.49
CA ALA A 99 3.37 -19.40 -4.22
C ALA A 99 4.37 -18.22 -4.17
N ALA A 100 3.94 -17.03 -3.74
CA ALA A 100 4.77 -15.84 -3.71
C ALA A 100 6.06 -16.06 -2.91
N ASP A 101 7.18 -15.66 -3.53
CA ASP A 101 8.53 -15.76 -2.97
C ASP A 101 8.83 -14.57 -2.03
N ILE A 102 8.18 -14.60 -0.88
CA ILE A 102 8.36 -13.70 0.27
C ILE A 102 8.44 -14.53 1.55
N SER A 103 8.96 -13.96 2.63
CA SER A 103 9.10 -14.69 3.90
C SER A 103 7.74 -15.16 4.44
N HIS A 104 7.73 -16.25 5.21
CA HIS A 104 6.50 -16.73 5.85
C HIS A 104 5.89 -15.67 6.78
N ALA A 105 6.72 -14.87 7.45
CA ALA A 105 6.26 -13.78 8.31
C ALA A 105 5.56 -12.68 7.51
N ASP A 106 6.15 -12.23 6.40
CA ASP A 106 5.54 -11.22 5.52
C ASP A 106 4.25 -11.76 4.91
N LYS A 107 4.26 -13.02 4.47
CA LYS A 107 3.07 -13.69 3.92
C LYS A 107 1.92 -13.72 4.92
N ALA A 108 2.19 -13.98 6.20
CA ALA A 108 1.17 -13.96 7.25
C ALA A 108 0.60 -12.55 7.50
N LEU A 109 1.46 -11.53 7.48
CA LEU A 109 1.02 -10.13 7.56
C LEU A 109 0.12 -9.76 6.37
N VAL A 110 0.57 -10.08 5.16
CA VAL A 110 -0.17 -9.76 3.93
C VAL A 110 -1.50 -10.51 3.87
N TYR A 111 -1.53 -11.80 4.21
CA TYR A 111 -2.76 -12.60 4.12
C TYR A 111 -3.88 -12.12 5.03
N GLY A 112 -3.56 -11.69 6.25
CA GLY A 112 -4.59 -11.39 7.24
C GLY A 112 -4.13 -10.52 8.40
N GLY A 113 -2.89 -10.66 8.87
CA GLY A 113 -2.44 -9.94 10.07
C GLY A 113 -2.55 -8.42 9.96
N ASN A 114 -2.27 -7.86 8.78
CA ASN A 114 -2.47 -6.44 8.52
C ASN A 114 -3.95 -6.05 8.48
N ALA A 115 -4.82 -6.87 7.89
CA ALA A 115 -6.25 -6.62 7.83
C ALA A 115 -6.89 -6.68 9.23
N GLU A 116 -6.48 -7.63 10.07
CA GLU A 116 -6.89 -7.72 11.47
C GLU A 116 -6.56 -6.44 12.24
N ARG A 117 -5.31 -5.97 12.13
CA ARG A 117 -4.86 -4.72 12.76
C ARG A 117 -5.59 -3.48 12.23
N VAL A 118 -5.70 -3.34 10.91
CA VAL A 118 -6.23 -2.12 10.27
C VAL A 118 -7.74 -2.03 10.42
N PHE A 119 -8.46 -3.13 10.23
CA PHE A 119 -9.93 -3.19 10.28
C PHE A 119 -10.47 -3.64 11.63
N LYS A 120 -9.61 -3.89 12.62
CA LYS A 120 -9.97 -4.29 13.99
C LYS A 120 -10.80 -5.57 14.03
N ILE A 121 -10.44 -6.55 13.19
CA ILE A 121 -11.06 -7.87 13.17
C ILE A 121 -10.50 -8.67 14.34
N LYS A 122 -11.38 -9.34 15.09
CA LYS A 122 -10.95 -10.24 16.16
C LYS A 122 -10.57 -11.59 15.55
N SER A 123 -9.34 -12.01 15.78
CA SER A 123 -8.82 -13.36 15.49
C SER A 123 -8.77 -14.23 16.74
#